data_AF-A0A353RXH8-F1
#
_entry.id   AF-A0A353RXH8-F1
#
_cell.length_a   1.000
_cell.length_b   1.000
_cell.length_c   1.000
_cell.angle_alpha   90.00
_cell.angle_beta   90.00
_cell.angle_gamma   90.00
#
_symmetry.space_group_name_H-M   'P 1'
#
loop_
_entity.id
_entity.type
_entity.pdbx_description
1 polymer ?
#
loop_
_entity_poly.entity_id
_entity_poly.type
_entity_poly.pdbx_seq_one_letter_code
_entity_poly.pdbx_strand_id
1 'polypeptide(L)' 'NGGKGTAKGHEYGVPDFTAAAFQSSKTDEQLVKHINAGKGKCPGYQGKMSPEMIEKMVEIVRNFGAK' A
#
# COMPACT_ATOMS: atom_id res chain seq x y z
N ASN A 1 6.67 2.96 12.41
CA ASN A 1 5.94 4.19 11.98
C ASN A 1 4.44 4.00 11.81
N GLY A 2 3.84 2.86 12.19
CA GLY A 2 2.37 2.73 12.30
C GLY A 2 1.57 3.11 11.05
N GLY A 3 2.08 2.85 9.84
CA GLY A 3 1.38 3.18 8.58
C GLY A 3 1.73 4.55 7.99
N LYS A 4 2.40 5.45 8.72
CA LYS A 4 2.68 6.83 8.29
C LYS A 4 3.88 7.00 7.36
N GLY A 5 4.60 5.92 7.05
CA GLY A 5 5.87 5.97 6.31
C GLY A 5 7.11 6.20 7.19
N THR A 6 8.28 5.79 6.69
CA THR A 6 9.60 6.10 7.28
C THR A 6 10.10 7.46 6.76
N ALA A 7 11.12 8.05 7.40
CA ALA A 7 11.78 9.25 6.88
C ALA A 7 12.23 9.07 5.41
N LYS A 8 12.83 7.91 5.10
CA LYS A 8 13.21 7.58 3.72
C LYS A 8 12.02 7.40 2.78
N GLY A 9 10.90 6.88 3.29
CA GLY A 9 9.66 6.77 2.53
C GLY A 9 9.07 8.13 2.18
N HIS A 10 9.17 9.11 3.09
CA HIS A 10 8.71 10.48 2.81
C HIS A 10 9.53 11.14 1.69
N GLU A 11 10.84 10.89 1.62
CA GLU A 11 11.66 11.32 0.47
C GLU A 11 11.17 10.72 -0.87
N TYR A 12 10.53 9.55 -0.83
CA TYR A 12 9.93 8.90 -2.00
C TYR A 12 8.44 9.26 -2.21
N GLY A 13 7.89 10.14 -1.38
CA GLY A 13 6.49 10.55 -1.47
C GLY A 13 5.50 9.43 -1.14
N VAL A 14 5.84 8.52 -0.22
CA VAL A 14 4.86 7.51 0.22
C VAL A 14 3.67 8.19 0.89
N PRO A 15 2.43 7.72 0.62
CA PRO A 15 1.26 8.24 1.30
C PRO A 15 1.22 7.76 2.76
N ASP A 16 0.45 8.48 3.58
CA ASP A 16 0.11 8.03 4.93
C ASP A 16 -1.05 7.03 4.86
N PHE A 17 -0.79 5.77 5.19
CA PHE A 17 -1.81 4.73 5.21
C PHE A 17 -2.82 4.89 6.34
N THR A 18 -2.54 5.71 7.36
CA THR A 18 -3.51 6.03 8.42
C THR A 18 -4.49 7.12 8.01
N ALA A 19 -4.20 7.87 6.94
CA ALA A 19 -5.03 8.98 6.52
C ALA A 19 -6.33 8.51 5.84
N ALA A 20 -7.48 8.93 6.37
CA ALA A 20 -8.80 8.62 5.80
C ALA A 20 -8.92 9.05 4.33
N ALA A 21 -8.34 10.19 3.95
CA ALA A 21 -8.30 10.68 2.58
C ALA A 21 -7.53 9.73 1.64
N PHE A 22 -6.43 9.12 2.10
CA PHE A 22 -5.73 8.10 1.33
C PHE A 22 -6.58 6.85 1.19
N GLN A 23 -7.13 6.36 2.31
CA GLN A 23 -7.94 5.14 2.34
C GLN A 23 -9.16 5.25 1.42
N SER A 24 -9.85 6.39 1.40
CA SER A 24 -10.99 6.60 0.49
C SER A 24 -10.60 6.85 -0.97
N SER A 25 -9.36 7.29 -1.23
CA SER A 25 -8.86 7.56 -2.60
C SER A 25 -8.52 6.30 -3.40
N LYS A 26 -8.50 5.12 -2.77
CA LYS A 26 -8.15 3.84 -3.39
C LYS A 26 -9.19 2.78 -3.08
N THR A 27 -9.52 1.98 -4.09
CA THR A 27 -10.25 0.72 -3.89
C THR A 27 -9.27 -0.43 -3.65
N ASP A 28 -9.77 -1.54 -3.12
CA ASP A 28 -8.93 -2.72 -2.84
C ASP A 28 -8.33 -3.28 -4.13
N GLU A 29 -9.11 -3.34 -5.21
CA GLU A 29 -8.64 -3.73 -6.55
C GLU A 29 -7.51 -2.81 -7.06
N GLN A 30 -7.61 -1.50 -6.80
CA GLN A 30 -6.56 -0.55 -7.16
C GLN A 30 -5.28 -0.77 -6.36
N LEU A 31 -5.40 -1.14 -5.08
CA LEU A 31 -4.25 -1.50 -4.24
C LEU A 31 -3.62 -2.82 -4.70
N VAL A 32 -4.41 -3.85 -5.00
CA VAL A 32 -3.92 -5.12 -5.58
C VAL A 32 -3.17 -4.86 -6.88
N LYS A 33 -3.75 -4.07 -7.79
CA LYS A 33 -3.10 -3.71 -9.06
C LYS A 33 -1.81 -2.92 -8.84
N HIS A 34 -1.79 -2.03 -7.86
CA HIS A 34 -0.61 -1.25 -7.52
C HIS A 34 0.51 -2.11 -6.94
N ILE A 35 0.21 -3.05 -6.05
CA ILE A 35 1.20 -3.97 -5.47
C ILE A 35 1.77 -4.89 -6.57
N ASN A 36 0.92 -5.36 -7.48
CA ASN A 36 1.36 -6.18 -8.61
C ASN A 36 2.28 -5.43 -9.56
N ALA A 37 1.81 -4.29 -10.09
CA ALA A 37 2.51 -3.55 -11.14
C ALA A 37 3.65 -2.67 -10.61
N GLY A 38 3.56 -2.22 -9.36
CA GLY A 38 4.38 -1.15 -8.82
C GLY A 38 4.03 0.22 -9.43
N LYS A 39 4.68 1.27 -8.92
CA LYS A 39 4.64 2.62 -9.51
C LYS A 39 5.81 3.45 -9.01
N GLY A 40 6.58 4.02 -9.94
CA GLY A 40 7.70 4.90 -9.59
C GLY A 40 8.73 4.19 -8.72
N LYS A 41 8.89 4.64 -7.46
CA LYS A 41 9.80 4.05 -6.49
C LYS A 41 9.21 2.84 -5.74
N CYS A 42 7.91 2.56 -5.90
CA CYS A 42 7.27 1.36 -5.38
C CYS A 42 7.49 0.20 -6.37
N PRO A 43 8.20 -0.88 -5.98
CA PRO A 43 8.47 -2.01 -6.87
C PRO A 43 7.20 -2.83 -7.10
N GLY A 44 7.09 -3.44 -8.29
CA GLY A 44 6.07 -4.46 -8.56
C GLY A 44 6.43 -5.80 -7.91
N TYR A 45 5.40 -6.44 -7.34
CA TYR A 45 5.49 -7.75 -6.66
C TYR A 45 4.84 -8.89 -7.44
N GLN A 46 4.35 -8.64 -8.66
CA GLN A 46 3.82 -9.70 -9.52
C GLN A 46 4.88 -10.80 -9.72
N GLY A 47 4.49 -12.06 -9.48
CA GLY A 47 5.38 -13.23 -9.57
C GLY A 47 6.37 -13.38 -8.42
N LYS A 48 6.49 -12.39 -7.51
CA LYS A 48 7.30 -12.49 -6.29
C LYS A 48 6.48 -12.93 -5.08
N MET A 49 5.16 -12.79 -5.16
CA MET A 49 4.20 -13.16 -4.13
C MET A 49 3.03 -13.91 -4.78
N SER A 50 2.41 -14.82 -4.04
CA SER A 50 1.14 -15.42 -4.45
C SER A 50 0.03 -14.36 -4.45
N PRO A 51 -1.03 -14.52 -5.27
CA PRO A 51 -2.18 -13.62 -5.27
C PRO A 51 -2.81 -13.46 -3.88
N GLU A 52 -2.94 -14.56 -3.13
CA GLU A 52 -3.45 -14.54 -1.75
C GLU A 52 -2.60 -13.66 -0.81
N MET A 53 -1.28 -13.69 -0.97
CA MET A 53 -0.39 -12.84 -0.17
C MET A 53 -0.56 -11.36 -0.52
N ILE A 54 -0.84 -11.04 -1.79
CA ILE A 54 -1.10 -9.66 -2.22
C ILE A 54 -2.40 -9.15 -1.61
N GLU A 55 -3.46 -9.96 -1.59
CA GLU A 55 -4.73 -9.63 -0.94
C GLU A 55 -4.53 -9.37 0.57
N LYS A 56 -3.79 -10.24 1.27
CA LYS A 56 -3.43 -10.03 2.67
C LYS A 56 -2.63 -8.74 2.89
N MET A 57 -1.79 -8.33 1.93
CA MET A 57 -1.08 -7.05 2.05
C MET A 57 -2.05 -5.86 1.91
N VAL A 58 -3.07 -5.96 1.07
CA VAL A 58 -4.12 -4.94 1.00
C VAL A 58 -4.86 -4.83 2.33
N GLU A 59 -5.22 -5.95 2.95
CA GLU A 59 -5.84 -5.97 4.28
C GLU A 59 -4.95 -5.28 5.33
N ILE A 60 -3.64 -5.55 5.33
CA ILE A 60 -2.70 -4.86 6.24
C ILE A 60 -2.70 -3.35 5.99
N VAL A 61 -2.71 -2.91 4.73
CA VAL A 61 -2.80 -1.48 4.39
C VAL A 61 -4.10 -0.88 4.90
N ARG A 62 -5.23 -1.57 4.78
CA ARG A 62 -6.54 -1.13 5.31
C ARG A 62 -6.55 -1.05 6.82
N ASN A 63 -5.93 -2.01 7.49
CA ASN A 63 -5.84 -2.08 8.95
C ASN A 63 -5.06 -0.90 9.57
N PHE A 64 -4.29 -0.13 8.79
CA PHE A 64 -3.71 1.13 9.28
C PHE A 64 -4.73 2.27 9.34
N GLY A 65 -5.77 2.26 8.52
CA GLY A 65 -6.83 3.27 8.53
C GLY A 65 -8.01 2.95 9.44
N ALA A 66 -8.12 1.69 9.89
CA ALA A 66 -9.14 1.24 10.84
C ALA A 66 -8.73 1.43 12.32
N LYS A 67 -7.55 2.00 12.58
CA LYS A 67 -6.99 2.24 13.91
C LYS A 67 -7.11 3.69 14.34
#